data_AF-A0A851R707-F1
#
_entry.id   AF-A0A851R707-F1
#
_cell.length_a   1.000
_cell.length_b   1.000
_cell.length_c   1.000
_cell.angle_alpha   90.00
_cell.angle_beta   90.00
_cell.angle_gamma   90.00
#
_symmetry.space_group_name_H-M   'P 1'
#
loop_
_entity.id
_entity.type
_entity.pdbx_description
1 polymer ?
#
loop_
_entity_poly.entity_id
_entity_poly.type
_entity_poly.pdbx_seq_one_letter_code
_entity_poly.pdbx_strand_id
1 'polypeptide(L)'
;MQSSWLLVVVAVLGRACALPAPATFSYTEALVQAVDSFNQRPEVKNAFRLLSAEPEPGPGVELSSLPGFNFSMMETDCASNSHGDLEDCDFKENGVSR
;
A
#
# COMPACT_ATOMS: atom_id res chain seq x y z
N MET A 1 -44.48 38.96 -11.50
CA MET A 1 -44.23 37.89 -10.51
C MET A 1 -42.85 37.33 -10.74
N GLN A 2 -41.88 38.04 -10.18
CA GLN A 2 -40.46 37.72 -10.14
C GLN A 2 -40.23 36.67 -9.05
N SER A 3 -39.15 35.89 -9.15
CA SER A 3 -38.52 35.25 -7.99
C SER A 3 -39.23 34.03 -7.41
N SER A 4 -38.98 32.84 -7.96
CA SER A 4 -39.08 31.58 -7.19
C SER A 4 -38.39 30.39 -7.88
N TRP A 5 -38.17 30.42 -9.19
CA TRP A 5 -37.65 29.25 -9.91
C TRP A 5 -36.13 29.26 -10.13
N LEU A 6 -35.49 30.42 -10.11
CA LEU A 6 -34.04 30.52 -10.32
C LEU A 6 -33.21 30.14 -9.08
N LEU A 7 -33.82 30.10 -7.89
CA LEU A 7 -33.09 29.80 -6.65
C LEU A 7 -32.87 28.30 -6.41
N VAL A 8 -33.67 27.42 -7.02
CA VAL A 8 -33.57 25.97 -6.77
C VAL A 8 -32.44 25.31 -7.57
N VAL A 9 -32.11 25.83 -8.75
CA VAL A 9 -31.08 25.23 -9.62
C VAL A 9 -29.65 25.50 -9.11
N VAL A 10 -29.43 26.62 -8.42
CA VAL A 10 -28.09 26.97 -7.87
C VAL A 10 -27.72 26.12 -6.64
N ALA A 11 -28.70 25.59 -5.91
CA ALA A 11 -28.45 24.85 -4.67
C ALA A 11 -27.95 23.40 -4.89
N VAL A 12 -28.06 22.84 -6.10
CA VAL A 12 -27.74 21.41 -6.36
C VAL A 12 -26.29 21.21 -6.87
N LEU A 13 -25.59 22.26 -7.31
CA LEU A 13 -24.26 22.13 -7.91
C LEU A 13 -23.10 22.32 -6.92
N GLY A 14 -23.39 22.49 -5.63
CA GLY A 14 -22.40 22.85 -4.61
C GLY A 14 -21.72 21.67 -3.90
N ARG A 15 -21.87 20.43 -4.34
CA ARG A 15 -21.08 19.31 -3.79
C ARG A 15 -19.81 19.16 -4.60
N ALA A 16 -18.85 20.04 -4.34
CA ALA A 16 -17.47 19.78 -4.73
C ALA A 16 -17.09 18.41 -4.16
N CYS A 17 -16.88 17.42 -5.03
CA CYS A 17 -16.14 16.23 -4.67
C CYS A 17 -14.78 16.72 -4.18
N ALA A 18 -14.60 16.85 -2.87
CA ALA A 18 -13.27 16.85 -2.29
C ALA A 18 -12.71 15.46 -2.60
N LEU A 19 -12.03 15.36 -3.74
CA LEU A 19 -11.20 14.20 -4.03
C LEU A 19 -10.23 14.11 -2.85
N PRO A 20 -10.16 12.98 -2.14
CA PRO A 20 -9.14 12.80 -1.12
C PRO A 20 -7.80 13.11 -1.78
N ALA A 21 -7.01 13.99 -1.15
CA ALA A 21 -5.66 14.26 -1.62
C ALA A 21 -4.94 12.92 -1.78
N PRO A 22 -4.13 12.74 -2.84
CA PRO A 22 -3.37 11.52 -3.00
C PRO A 22 -2.55 11.29 -1.73
N ALA A 23 -2.70 10.12 -1.11
CA ALA A 23 -1.90 9.77 0.06
C ALA A 23 -0.42 9.83 -0.35
N THR A 24 0.35 10.69 0.32
CA THR A 24 1.80 10.75 0.15
C THR A 24 2.39 9.55 0.88
N PHE A 25 2.73 8.51 0.13
CA PHE A 25 3.36 7.32 0.67
C PHE A 25 4.87 7.55 0.83
N SER A 26 5.41 7.24 2.01
CA SER A 26 6.86 7.12 2.19
C SER A 26 7.39 5.86 1.49
N TYR A 27 8.71 5.81 1.25
CA TYR A 27 9.33 4.65 0.62
C TYR A 27 9.12 3.36 1.42
N THR A 28 9.28 3.43 2.75
CA THR A 28 9.06 2.29 3.64
C THR A 28 7.60 1.83 3.62
N GLU A 29 6.63 2.74 3.65
CA GLU A 29 5.23 2.35 3.52
C GLU A 29 4.96 1.67 2.18
N ALA A 30 5.58 2.12 1.09
CA ALA A 30 5.37 1.52 -0.24
C ALA A 30 5.87 0.07 -0.29
N LEU A 31 6.98 -0.23 0.39
CA LEU A 31 7.49 -1.59 0.55
C LEU A 31 6.50 -2.46 1.35
N VAL A 32 5.99 -1.95 2.49
CA VAL A 32 4.99 -2.65 3.31
C VAL A 32 3.73 -2.94 2.51
N GLN A 33 3.18 -1.93 1.82
CA GLN A 33 1.99 -2.10 0.99
C GLN A 33 2.22 -3.11 -0.15
N ALA A 34 3.41 -3.13 -0.76
CA ALA A 34 3.72 -4.08 -1.81
C ALA A 34 3.73 -5.53 -1.30
N VAL A 35 4.34 -5.78 -0.13
CA VAL A 35 4.36 -7.08 0.54
C VAL A 35 2.95 -7.49 0.98
N ASP A 36 2.19 -6.59 1.59
CA ASP A 36 0.81 -6.84 2.00
C ASP A 36 -0.10 -7.18 0.81
N SER A 37 0.03 -6.42 -0.28
CA SER A 37 -0.73 -6.67 -1.51
C SER A 37 -0.38 -8.03 -2.11
N PHE A 38 0.87 -8.47 -2.00
CA PHE A 38 1.29 -9.80 -2.43
C PHE A 38 0.62 -10.89 -1.58
N ASN A 39 0.61 -10.73 -0.25
CA ASN A 39 0.05 -11.68 0.70
C ASN A 39 -1.48 -11.83 0.62
N GLN A 40 -2.18 -10.79 0.19
CA GLN A 40 -3.64 -10.83 0.01
C GLN A 40 -4.09 -11.67 -1.19
N ARG A 41 -3.17 -12.12 -2.05
CA ARG A 41 -3.53 -12.89 -3.24
C ARG A 41 -3.97 -14.31 -2.86
N PRO A 42 -5.05 -14.84 -3.46
CA PRO A 42 -5.65 -16.11 -3.05
C PRO A 42 -4.75 -17.34 -3.31
N GLU A 43 -3.77 -17.21 -4.20
CA GLU A 43 -2.80 -18.27 -4.48
C GLU A 43 -1.72 -18.37 -3.39
N VAL A 44 -1.51 -17.30 -2.62
CA VAL A 44 -0.47 -17.23 -1.59
C VAL A 44 -0.97 -17.92 -0.32
N LYS A 45 -0.31 -19.02 0.07
CA LYS A 45 -0.67 -19.83 1.24
C LYS A 45 0.08 -19.42 2.50
N ASN A 46 1.35 -19.12 2.34
CA ASN A 46 2.24 -18.67 3.40
C ASN A 46 2.53 -17.19 3.21
N ALA A 47 2.63 -16.44 4.30
CA ALA A 47 2.94 -15.03 4.26
C ALA A 47 4.37 -14.83 3.77
N PHE A 48 4.60 -13.76 3.03
CA PHE A 48 5.90 -13.28 2.60
C PHE A 48 6.26 -12.06 3.42
N ARG A 49 7.54 -11.94 3.77
CA ARG A 49 8.09 -10.78 4.47
C ARG A 49 9.24 -10.18 3.66
N LEU A 50 9.40 -8.86 3.77
CA LEU A 50 10.49 -8.15 3.11
C LEU A 50 11.84 -8.74 3.55
N LEU A 51 12.70 -9.05 2.58
CA LEU A 51 14.05 -9.54 2.81
C LEU A 51 15.07 -8.42 2.60
N SER A 52 14.94 -7.70 1.48
CA SER A 52 15.80 -6.56 1.15
C SER A 52 15.12 -5.66 0.12
N ALA A 53 15.58 -4.42 0.01
CA ALA A 53 15.15 -3.48 -1.01
C ALA A 53 16.34 -2.70 -1.57
N GLU A 54 16.28 -2.38 -2.86
CA GLU A 54 17.30 -1.66 -3.61
C GLU A 54 16.66 -0.43 -4.28
N PRO A 55 17.03 0.80 -3.84
CA PRO A 55 18.01 1.12 -2.81
C PRO A 55 17.52 0.78 -1.38
N GLU A 56 18.45 0.62 -0.45
CA GLU A 56 18.12 0.36 0.95
C GLU A 56 17.35 1.56 1.55
N PRO A 57 16.23 1.35 2.25
CA PRO A 57 15.48 2.43 2.86
C PRO A 57 16.32 3.15 3.91
N GLY A 58 16.42 4.47 3.80
CA GLY A 58 17.26 5.25 4.69
C GLY A 58 17.09 6.76 4.53
N PRO A 59 17.81 7.55 5.34
CA PRO A 59 17.73 8.99 5.33
C PRO A 59 18.07 9.58 3.94
N GLY A 60 17.17 10.39 3.38
CA GLY A 60 17.36 11.02 2.07
C GLY A 60 16.94 10.16 0.87
N VAL A 61 16.40 8.96 1.09
CA VAL A 61 15.80 8.12 0.05
C VAL A 61 14.29 8.32 0.05
N GLU A 62 13.83 9.24 -0.81
CA GLU A 62 12.40 9.56 -0.95
C GLU A 62 11.79 8.79 -2.11
N LEU A 63 10.57 8.26 -1.92
CA LEU A 63 9.86 7.50 -2.95
C LEU A 63 9.69 8.30 -4.26
N SER A 64 9.41 9.60 -4.15
CA SER A 64 9.27 10.51 -5.30
C SER A 64 10.55 10.69 -6.11
N SER A 65 11.71 10.41 -5.52
CA SER A 65 13.01 10.50 -6.17
C SER A 65 13.44 9.19 -6.82
N LEU A 66 12.69 8.10 -6.58
CA LEU A 66 12.96 6.79 -7.15
C LEU A 66 12.19 6.65 -8.48
N PRO A 67 12.88 6.48 -9.64
CA PRO A 67 12.20 6.15 -10.89
C PRO A 67 11.52 4.77 -10.85
N GLY A 68 11.89 3.97 -9.86
CA GLY A 68 11.42 2.65 -9.51
C GLY A 68 12.34 2.07 -8.43
N PHE A 69 11.90 1.02 -7.77
CA PHE A 69 12.71 0.28 -6.78
C PHE A 69 12.49 -1.21 -6.97
N ASN A 70 13.53 -1.99 -6.65
CA ASN A 70 13.42 -3.43 -6.59
C ASN A 70 13.42 -3.84 -5.13
N PHE A 71 12.69 -4.89 -4.79
CA PHE A 71 12.73 -5.47 -3.48
C PHE A 71 12.59 -6.97 -3.59
N SER A 72 13.18 -7.67 -2.62
CA SER A 72 13.03 -9.09 -2.47
C SER A 72 12.24 -9.39 -1.22
N MET A 73 11.42 -10.44 -1.29
CA MET A 73 10.66 -10.96 -0.17
C MET A 73 10.83 -12.47 -0.09
N MET A 74 10.68 -13.02 1.10
CA MET A 74 10.83 -14.46 1.33
C MET A 74 9.63 -15.01 2.09
N GLU A 75 9.27 -16.25 1.73
CA GLU A 75 8.22 -17.01 2.39
C GLU A 75 8.54 -17.25 3.88
N THR A 76 7.53 -17.10 4.73
CA THR A 76 7.59 -17.32 6.17
C THR A 76 6.84 -18.60 6.55
N ASP A 77 6.99 -19.02 7.81
CA ASP A 77 6.24 -20.16 8.36
C ASP A 77 4.78 -19.82 8.73
N CYS A 78 4.42 -18.54 8.70
CA CYS A 78 3.07 -18.09 8.94
C CYS A 78 2.16 -18.29 7.72
N ALA A 79 0.89 -18.57 7.97
CA ALA A 79 -0.14 -18.55 6.93
C ALA A 79 -0.38 -17.11 6.44
N SER A 80 -0.69 -16.93 5.15
CA SER A 80 -0.93 -15.60 4.56
C SER A 80 -2.12 -14.84 5.15
N ASN A 81 -3.03 -15.55 5.81
CA ASN A 81 -4.20 -15.00 6.48
C ASN A 81 -4.05 -14.91 8.00
N SER A 82 -2.83 -15.06 8.54
CA SER A 82 -2.60 -14.83 9.96
C SER A 82 -2.87 -13.36 10.30
N HIS A 83 -3.59 -13.12 11.39
CA HIS A 83 -3.91 -11.78 11.89
C HIS A 83 -2.77 -11.19 12.76
N GLY A 84 -1.58 -11.79 12.76
CA GLY A 84 -0.42 -11.38 13.56
C GLY A 84 0.56 -10.51 12.78
N ASP A 85 1.49 -9.88 13.49
CA ASP A 85 2.57 -9.10 12.89
C ASP A 85 3.51 -10.01 12.09
N LEU A 86 3.72 -9.68 10.81
CA LEU A 86 4.61 -10.43 9.92
C LEU A 86 6.07 -10.45 10.42
N GLU A 87 6.44 -9.49 11.27
CA GLU A 87 7.77 -9.38 11.87
C GLU A 87 8.06 -10.48 12.89
N ASP A 88 7.02 -11.08 13.50
CA ASP A 88 7.16 -12.23 14.42
C ASP A 88 7.22 -13.57 13.68
N CYS A 89 7.02 -13.57 12.36
CA CYS A 89 7.06 -14.76 11.52
C CYS A 89 8.48 -15.04 11.03
N ASP A 90 9.05 -16.15 11.49
CA ASP A 90 10.34 -16.62 10.99
C ASP A 90 10.27 -16.94 9.49
N PHE A 91 11.38 -16.67 8.80
CA PHE A 91 11.55 -17.10 7.42
C PHE A 91 11.61 -18.63 7.37
N LYS A 92 10.83 -19.20 6.46
CA LYS A 92 10.73 -20.64 6.29
C LYS A 92 12.06 -21.20 5.77
N GLU A 93 12.49 -22.34 6.31
CA GLU A 93 13.67 -23.03 5.81
C GLU A 93 13.46 -23.46 4.34
N ASN A 94 14.34 -23.01 3.44
CA ASN A 94 14.19 -23.15 1.99
C ASN A 94 12.93 -22.48 1.42
N GLY A 95 12.46 -21.42 2.08
CA GLY A 95 11.35 -20.59 1.62
C GLY A 95 11.61 -19.98 0.25
N VAL A 96 10.55 -19.80 -0.54
CA VAL A 96 10.66 -19.20 -1.86
C VAL A 96 11.01 -17.70 -1.71
N SER A 97 12.06 -17.25 -2.39
CA SER A 97 12.36 -15.82 -2.56
C SER A 97 11.75 -15.28 -3.84
N ARG A 98 11.15 -14.09 -3.77
CA ARG A 98 10.55 -13.38 -4.91
C ARG A 98 11.18 -12.01 -5.06
#